data_AF-A0A2P8D7P0-F1
#
_entry.id   AF-A0A2P8D7P0-F1
#
_cell.length_a   1.000
_cell.length_b   1.000
_cell.length_c   1.000
_cell.angle_alpha   90.00
_cell.angle_beta   90.00
_cell.angle_gamma   90.00
#
_symmetry.space_group_name_H-M   'P 1'
#
loop_
_entity.id
_entity.type
_entity.pdbx_description
1 polymer ?
#
loop_
_entity_poly.entity_id
_entity_poly.type
_entity_poly.pdbx_seq_one_letter_code
_entity_poly.pdbx_strand_id
1 'polypeptide(L)'
;MSIDQIKKEAAGAWQSLATEVRPGNQKNEAGSPKPFYLKRRFKLNTDDVFELEVINYADAEGRVTLAKMEIKGHIEWQGAHPLVGGAQKADFTADLDYLVTPLAEAFTGLLNTVATGFDTWETGKSQSVFRKNFPPFGLKEGQIFKEYDLVYLQDNYMFWGARHVDGRGFDTEANRPAHLQIPMKRAL
;
A
#
# COMPACT_ATOMS: atom_id res chain seq x y z
N MET A 1 -15.63 -7.71 17.30
CA MET A 1 -15.25 -8.75 16.33
C MET A 1 -14.01 -9.45 16.85
N SER A 2 -13.98 -10.79 16.85
CA SER A 2 -12.80 -11.58 17.20
C SER A 2 -11.82 -11.67 16.02
N ILE A 3 -10.59 -12.17 16.27
CA ILE A 3 -9.60 -12.42 15.22
C ILE A 3 -10.14 -13.44 14.19
N ASP A 4 -10.74 -14.54 14.63
CA ASP A 4 -11.28 -15.55 13.70
C ASP A 4 -12.41 -14.99 12.83
N GLN A 5 -13.23 -14.11 13.40
CA GLN A 5 -14.31 -13.43 12.65
C GLN A 5 -13.73 -12.46 11.60
N ILE A 6 -12.81 -11.56 11.98
CA ILE A 6 -12.21 -10.63 11.01
C ILE A 6 -11.49 -11.39 9.89
N LYS A 7 -10.78 -12.48 10.20
CA LYS A 7 -10.04 -13.27 9.20
C LYS A 7 -10.98 -13.86 8.16
N LYS A 8 -12.05 -14.49 8.64
CA LYS A 8 -13.08 -15.08 7.77
C LYS A 8 -13.77 -14.02 6.93
N GLU A 9 -14.12 -12.88 7.51
CA GLU A 9 -14.82 -11.81 6.81
C GLU A 9 -13.90 -11.03 5.86
N ALA A 10 -12.63 -10.84 6.20
CA ALA A 10 -11.65 -10.13 5.39
C ALA A 10 -11.19 -10.95 4.18
N ALA A 11 -11.29 -12.28 4.23
CA ALA A 11 -10.95 -13.15 3.12
C ALA A 11 -11.77 -12.79 1.85
N GLY A 12 -11.10 -12.89 0.69
CA GLY A 12 -11.66 -12.53 -0.61
C GLY A 12 -11.01 -11.28 -1.21
N ALA A 13 -11.65 -10.74 -2.24
CA ALA A 13 -11.13 -9.63 -3.04
C ALA A 13 -11.85 -8.31 -2.73
N TRP A 14 -11.07 -7.23 -2.76
CA TRP A 14 -11.45 -5.88 -2.40
C TRP A 14 -10.82 -4.89 -3.38
N GLN A 15 -11.50 -3.78 -3.68
CA GLN A 15 -10.98 -2.76 -4.58
C GLN A 15 -11.36 -1.36 -4.11
N SER A 16 -10.47 -0.37 -4.27
CA SER A 16 -10.76 1.02 -3.91
C SER A 16 -12.05 1.52 -4.57
N LEU A 17 -12.89 2.20 -3.79
CA LEU A 17 -14.15 2.76 -4.29
C LEU A 17 -13.92 3.94 -5.26
N ALA A 18 -12.87 4.72 -5.01
CA ALA A 18 -12.48 5.90 -5.77
C ALA A 18 -10.95 6.05 -5.77
N THR A 19 -10.43 7.04 -6.48
CA THR A 19 -9.02 7.45 -6.32
C THR A 19 -8.81 7.93 -4.89
N GLU A 20 -7.87 7.31 -4.20
CA GLU A 20 -7.48 7.68 -2.85
C GLU A 20 -6.41 8.77 -2.90
N VAL A 21 -6.40 9.64 -1.89
CA VAL A 21 -5.32 10.60 -1.62
C VAL A 21 -4.65 10.25 -0.30
N ARG A 22 -3.32 10.29 -0.27
CA ARG A 22 -2.51 10.15 0.94
C ARG A 22 -1.46 11.25 0.99
N PRO A 23 -1.09 11.77 2.16
CA PRO A 23 0.15 12.53 2.31
C PRO A 23 1.35 11.65 1.91
N GLY A 24 2.15 12.09 0.95
CA GLY A 24 3.37 11.40 0.52
C GLY A 24 4.54 11.64 1.47
N ASN A 25 5.59 10.82 1.35
CA ASN A 25 6.82 10.99 2.11
C ASN A 25 7.73 12.11 1.55
N GLN A 26 7.52 12.52 0.30
CA GLN A 26 8.21 13.65 -0.31
C GLN A 26 7.56 14.98 0.07
N LYS A 27 8.37 16.00 0.30
CA LYS A 27 7.92 17.35 0.63
C LYS A 27 8.05 18.30 -0.58
N ASN A 28 7.19 19.30 -0.64
CA ASN A 28 7.36 20.43 -1.55
C ASN A 28 8.36 21.46 -0.96
N GLU A 29 8.64 22.54 -1.69
CA GLU A 29 9.55 23.60 -1.26
C GLU A 29 9.08 24.28 0.05
N ALA A 30 7.77 24.36 0.27
CA ALA A 30 7.18 24.88 1.51
C ALA A 30 7.25 23.88 2.68
N GLY A 31 7.81 22.69 2.48
CA GLY A 31 7.95 21.64 3.51
C GLY A 31 6.71 20.78 3.74
N SER A 32 5.61 21.02 3.00
CA SER A 32 4.38 20.24 3.09
C SER A 32 4.49 18.93 2.30
N PRO A 33 3.91 17.81 2.77
CA PRO A 33 3.84 16.57 2.02
C PRO A 33 3.19 16.75 0.65
N LYS A 34 3.81 16.21 -0.40
CA LYS A 34 3.20 16.09 -1.73
C LYS A 34 2.10 15.03 -1.68
N PRO A 35 0.95 15.22 -2.34
CA PRO A 35 -0.09 14.21 -2.36
C PRO A 35 0.37 12.96 -3.13
N PHE A 36 -0.06 11.80 -2.66
CA PHE A 36 0.13 10.50 -3.28
C PHE A 36 -1.25 9.94 -3.64
N TYR A 37 -1.56 9.90 -4.94
CA TYR A 37 -2.83 9.43 -5.45
C TYR A 37 -2.74 7.96 -5.86
N LEU A 38 -3.69 7.14 -5.45
CA LEU A 38 -3.65 5.72 -5.77
C LEU A 38 -5.03 5.05 -5.85
N LYS A 39 -5.05 3.87 -6.45
CA LYS A 39 -6.12 2.87 -6.26
C LYS A 39 -5.49 1.54 -5.89
N ARG A 40 -6.23 0.74 -5.13
CA ARG A 40 -5.80 -0.57 -4.66
C ARG A 40 -6.75 -1.65 -5.15
N ARG A 41 -6.18 -2.83 -5.40
CA ARG A 41 -6.90 -4.09 -5.37
C ARG A 41 -6.20 -5.00 -4.39
N PHE A 42 -6.95 -5.53 -3.45
CA PHE A 42 -6.43 -6.32 -2.35
C PHE A 42 -7.16 -7.66 -2.34
N LYS A 43 -6.41 -8.74 -2.21
CA LYS A 43 -6.94 -10.08 -2.01
C LYS A 43 -6.30 -10.67 -0.77
N LEU A 44 -7.13 -11.22 0.11
CA LEU A 44 -6.68 -11.97 1.28
C LEU A 44 -7.15 -13.41 1.19
N ASN A 45 -6.23 -14.34 1.33
CA ASN A 45 -6.50 -15.77 1.40
C ASN A 45 -6.76 -16.19 2.84
N THR A 46 -7.29 -17.41 3.05
CA THR A 46 -7.64 -17.91 4.39
C THR A 46 -6.44 -18.28 5.26
N ASP A 47 -5.25 -18.33 4.67
CA ASP A 47 -3.96 -18.58 5.31
C ASP A 47 -3.19 -17.28 5.63
N ASP A 48 -3.87 -16.13 5.63
CA ASP A 48 -3.32 -14.79 5.87
C ASP A 48 -2.33 -14.29 4.80
N VAL A 49 -2.20 -15.01 3.68
CA VAL A 49 -1.44 -14.54 2.52
C VAL A 49 -2.25 -13.47 1.79
N PHE A 50 -1.62 -12.32 1.53
CA PHE A 50 -2.23 -11.25 0.77
C PHE A 50 -1.54 -11.01 -0.57
N GLU A 51 -2.33 -10.50 -1.52
CA GLU A 51 -1.89 -9.92 -2.78
C GLU A 51 -2.45 -8.50 -2.86
N LEU A 52 -1.59 -7.51 -3.05
CA LEU A 52 -1.95 -6.10 -3.14
C LEU A 52 -1.42 -5.52 -4.45
N GLU A 53 -2.32 -5.09 -5.31
CA GLU A 53 -2.02 -4.22 -6.44
C GLU A 53 -2.26 -2.76 -6.02
N VAL A 54 -1.29 -1.89 -6.28
CA VAL A 54 -1.43 -0.44 -6.13
C VAL A 54 -1.11 0.23 -7.45
N ILE A 55 -2.06 0.98 -8.01
CA ILE A 55 -1.82 1.86 -9.15
C ILE A 55 -1.65 3.27 -8.60
N ASN A 56 -0.51 3.88 -8.86
CA ASN A 56 -0.22 5.27 -8.51
C ASN A 56 -0.54 6.21 -9.68
N TYR A 57 -1.05 7.40 -9.36
CA TYR A 57 -1.46 8.41 -10.32
C TYR A 57 -0.78 9.76 -10.07
N ALA A 58 -0.64 10.55 -11.13
CA ALA A 58 -0.08 11.90 -11.06
C ALA A 58 -1.12 12.96 -10.65
N ASP A 59 -2.41 12.65 -10.78
CA ASP A 59 -3.54 13.57 -10.57
C ASP A 59 -4.58 12.99 -9.60
N ALA A 60 -5.39 13.89 -9.02
CA ALA A 60 -6.40 13.54 -8.04
C ALA A 60 -7.58 12.74 -8.64
N GLU A 61 -7.86 12.95 -9.91
CA GLU A 61 -8.93 12.28 -10.65
C GLU A 61 -8.56 10.83 -11.03
N GLY A 62 -7.28 10.47 -10.93
CA GLY A 62 -6.76 9.14 -11.26
C GLY A 62 -6.77 8.85 -12.76
N ARG A 63 -6.42 9.85 -13.59
CA ARG A 63 -6.41 9.74 -15.06
C ARG A 63 -5.03 9.41 -15.63
N VAL A 64 -3.96 9.86 -14.99
CA VAL A 64 -2.59 9.70 -15.44
C VAL A 64 -1.90 8.66 -14.57
N THR A 65 -1.83 7.42 -15.05
CA THR A 65 -1.15 6.32 -14.36
C THR A 65 0.36 6.49 -14.43
N LEU A 66 1.03 6.37 -13.28
CA LEU A 66 2.49 6.50 -13.18
C LEU A 66 3.18 5.15 -13.04
N ALA A 67 2.70 4.32 -12.12
CA ALA A 67 3.29 3.04 -11.82
C ALA A 67 2.25 2.07 -11.26
N LYS A 68 2.46 0.78 -11.49
CA LYS A 68 1.80 -0.31 -10.80
C LYS A 68 2.80 -0.95 -9.83
N MET A 69 2.36 -1.24 -8.63
CA MET A 69 3.08 -2.05 -7.64
C MET A 69 2.26 -3.31 -7.39
N GLU A 70 2.91 -4.47 -7.35
CA GLU A 70 2.29 -5.74 -6.99
C GLU A 70 3.07 -6.29 -5.80
N ILE A 71 2.42 -6.38 -4.64
CA ILE A 71 3.04 -6.69 -3.35
C ILE A 71 2.38 -7.95 -2.81
N LYS A 72 3.18 -8.92 -2.38
CA LYS A 72 2.69 -10.17 -1.80
C LYS A 72 3.37 -10.44 -0.46
N GLY A 73 2.60 -10.98 0.48
CA GLY A 73 3.14 -11.29 1.79
C GLY A 73 2.11 -11.83 2.77
N HIS A 74 2.36 -11.66 4.06
CA HIS A 74 1.51 -12.17 5.15
C HIS A 74 0.96 -11.06 6.04
N ILE A 75 -0.19 -11.34 6.65
CA ILE A 75 -0.79 -10.51 7.71
C ILE A 75 -0.63 -11.20 9.06
N GLU A 76 -0.09 -10.47 10.04
CA GLU A 76 -0.16 -10.87 11.44
C GLU A 76 -1.25 -10.04 12.15
N TRP A 77 -2.21 -10.71 12.78
CA TRP A 77 -3.32 -10.08 13.51
C TRP A 77 -2.94 -9.87 14.98
N GLN A 78 -2.81 -8.61 15.40
CA GLN A 78 -2.31 -8.24 16.74
C GLN A 78 -3.42 -7.91 17.75
N GLY A 79 -4.67 -8.24 17.41
CA GLY A 79 -5.84 -8.01 18.26
C GLY A 79 -6.48 -6.63 18.06
N ALA A 80 -7.27 -6.17 19.02
CA ALA A 80 -8.13 -5.00 18.85
C ALA A 80 -7.34 -3.69 18.64
N HIS A 81 -7.83 -2.87 17.73
CA HIS A 81 -7.38 -1.49 17.55
C HIS A 81 -8.31 -0.52 18.31
N PRO A 82 -7.79 0.48 19.05
CA PRO A 82 -8.61 1.37 19.87
C PRO A 82 -9.44 2.41 19.08
N LEU A 83 -9.18 2.57 17.78
CA LEU A 83 -9.80 3.61 16.94
C LEU A 83 -11.33 3.51 16.88
N VAL A 84 -11.86 2.31 16.64
CA VAL A 84 -13.30 2.06 16.55
C VAL A 84 -13.57 0.61 16.92
N GLY A 85 -14.71 0.36 17.59
CA GLY A 85 -15.11 -0.99 17.99
C GLY A 85 -15.14 -1.94 16.78
N GLY A 86 -14.43 -3.07 16.89
CA GLY A 86 -14.33 -4.06 15.83
C GLY A 86 -13.09 -3.95 14.95
N ALA A 87 -12.41 -2.79 14.91
CA ALA A 87 -11.14 -2.66 14.21
C ALA A 87 -10.07 -3.56 14.84
N GLN A 88 -9.21 -4.14 14.00
CA GLN A 88 -8.12 -5.02 14.40
C GLN A 88 -6.79 -4.43 13.94
N LYS A 89 -5.78 -4.48 14.79
CA LYS A 89 -4.40 -4.26 14.43
C LYS A 89 -3.96 -5.36 13.46
N ALA A 90 -3.44 -4.95 12.32
CA ALA A 90 -2.97 -5.85 11.28
C ALA A 90 -1.58 -5.40 10.84
N ASP A 91 -0.63 -6.32 10.92
CA ASP A 91 0.75 -6.09 10.51
C ASP A 91 0.95 -6.74 9.14
N PHE A 92 1.10 -5.91 8.12
CA PHE A 92 1.33 -6.36 6.75
C PHE A 92 2.82 -6.48 6.52
N THR A 93 3.32 -7.68 6.20
CA THR A 93 4.72 -7.91 5.86
C THR A 93 4.81 -8.39 4.43
N ALA A 94 5.45 -7.62 3.55
CA ALA A 94 5.68 -7.98 2.14
C ALA A 94 6.93 -8.86 2.01
N ASP A 95 6.81 -10.12 2.38
CA ASP A 95 7.89 -11.11 2.46
C ASP A 95 7.88 -12.17 1.34
N LEU A 96 6.92 -12.10 0.41
CA LEU A 96 6.81 -13.06 -0.69
C LEU A 96 7.24 -12.47 -2.05
N ASP A 97 6.75 -11.29 -2.42
CA ASP A 97 7.13 -10.64 -3.68
C ASP A 97 6.86 -9.13 -3.66
N TYR A 98 7.59 -8.40 -4.49
CA TYR A 98 7.36 -6.99 -4.77
C TYR A 98 7.82 -6.65 -6.18
N LEU A 99 6.85 -6.44 -7.08
CA LEU A 99 7.07 -6.00 -8.46
C LEU A 99 6.67 -4.54 -8.65
N VAL A 100 7.39 -3.85 -9.54
CA VAL A 100 7.06 -2.52 -10.01
C VAL A 100 6.97 -2.52 -11.53
N THR A 101 5.93 -1.90 -12.09
CA THR A 101 5.75 -1.64 -13.52
C THR A 101 5.64 -0.14 -13.72
N PRO A 102 6.57 0.54 -14.42
CA PRO A 102 6.35 1.92 -14.82
C PRO A 102 5.27 1.97 -15.91
N LEU A 103 4.31 2.88 -15.77
CA LEU A 103 3.18 3.04 -16.69
C LEU A 103 3.22 4.36 -17.48
N ALA A 104 4.19 5.23 -17.19
CA ALA A 104 4.40 6.48 -17.89
C ALA A 104 5.87 6.61 -18.32
N GLU A 105 6.10 7.06 -19.55
CA GLU A 105 7.46 7.26 -20.12
C GLU A 105 8.35 8.15 -19.24
N ALA A 106 7.80 9.25 -18.71
CA ALA A 106 8.54 10.14 -17.82
C ALA A 106 8.99 9.44 -16.53
N PHE A 107 8.16 8.53 -16.01
CA PHE A 107 8.51 7.74 -14.83
C PHE A 107 9.53 6.65 -15.17
N THR A 108 9.40 5.98 -16.32
CA THR A 108 10.41 5.05 -16.85
C THR A 108 11.79 5.73 -16.96
N GLY A 109 11.84 6.93 -17.54
CA GLY A 109 13.07 7.73 -17.64
C GLY A 109 13.67 8.10 -16.27
N LEU A 110 12.82 8.44 -15.30
CA LEU A 110 13.25 8.66 -13.92
C LEU A 110 13.87 7.38 -13.32
N LEU A 111 13.21 6.22 -13.45
CA LEU A 111 13.71 4.95 -12.93
C LEU A 111 15.08 4.61 -13.50
N ASN A 112 15.28 4.77 -14.80
CA ASN A 112 16.58 4.57 -15.46
C ASN A 112 17.68 5.53 -14.98
N THR A 113 17.32 6.60 -14.28
CA THR A 113 18.27 7.56 -13.69
C THR A 113 18.56 7.26 -12.22
N VAL A 114 17.55 6.86 -11.44
CA VAL A 114 17.64 6.81 -9.97
C VAL A 114 17.67 5.40 -9.37
N ALA A 115 17.21 4.38 -10.11
CA ALA A 115 17.17 2.99 -9.65
C ALA A 115 18.32 2.19 -10.27
N THR A 116 19.36 1.94 -9.48
CA THR A 116 20.54 1.18 -9.90
C THR A 116 20.43 -0.30 -9.50
N GLY A 117 21.11 -1.19 -10.24
CA GLY A 117 21.06 -2.65 -9.96
C GLY A 117 19.85 -3.37 -10.55
N PHE A 118 19.20 -2.76 -11.54
CA PHE A 118 18.07 -3.29 -12.30
C PHE A 118 18.44 -3.40 -13.77
N ASP A 119 17.69 -4.22 -14.51
CA ASP A 119 17.72 -4.15 -15.97
C ASP A 119 17.19 -2.78 -16.42
N THR A 120 17.45 -2.39 -17.66
CA THR A 120 16.88 -1.16 -18.22
C THR A 120 15.36 -1.19 -18.06
N TRP A 121 14.81 -0.17 -17.42
CA TRP A 121 13.38 -0.03 -17.24
C TRP A 121 12.72 0.30 -18.57
N GLU A 122 11.63 -0.40 -18.85
CA GLU A 122 10.80 -0.20 -20.03
C GLU A 122 9.35 0.02 -19.59
N THR A 123 8.67 0.98 -20.21
CA THR A 123 7.26 1.26 -19.93
C THR A 123 6.41 0.02 -20.15
N GLY A 124 5.60 -0.35 -19.16
CA GLY A 124 4.71 -1.51 -19.20
C GLY A 124 5.39 -2.84 -18.84
N LYS A 125 6.70 -2.88 -18.59
CA LYS A 125 7.39 -4.11 -18.16
C LYS A 125 7.69 -4.09 -16.66
N SER A 126 7.30 -5.17 -15.98
CA SER A 126 7.57 -5.32 -14.56
C SER A 126 9.01 -5.73 -14.29
N GLN A 127 9.57 -5.23 -13.18
CA GLN A 127 10.77 -5.80 -12.57
C GLN A 127 10.55 -5.99 -11.07
N SER A 128 11.20 -7.02 -10.51
CA SER A 128 11.17 -7.25 -9.06
C SER A 128 12.12 -6.30 -8.34
N VAL A 129 11.56 -5.57 -7.38
CA VAL A 129 12.26 -4.71 -6.41
C VAL A 129 12.37 -5.37 -5.04
N PHE A 130 11.93 -6.63 -4.92
CA PHE A 130 11.90 -7.37 -3.66
C PHE A 130 13.30 -7.46 -3.04
N ARG A 131 13.43 -6.97 -1.80
CA ARG A 131 14.69 -6.87 -1.03
C ARG A 131 15.82 -6.09 -1.71
N LYS A 132 15.51 -5.32 -2.76
CA LYS A 132 16.49 -4.47 -3.45
C LYS A 132 16.39 -3.02 -2.97
N ASN A 133 17.50 -2.31 -3.02
CA ASN A 133 17.49 -0.86 -2.89
C ASN A 133 16.65 -0.22 -4.02
N PHE A 134 15.53 0.41 -3.67
CA PHE A 134 14.64 1.08 -4.61
C PHE A 134 14.19 2.45 -4.07
N PRO A 135 15.02 3.50 -4.26
CA PRO A 135 14.79 4.83 -3.72
C PRO A 135 13.44 5.49 -4.06
N PRO A 136 12.85 5.30 -5.27
CA PRO A 136 11.54 5.91 -5.59
C PRO A 136 10.44 5.57 -4.59
N PHE A 137 10.50 4.39 -3.98
CA PHE A 137 9.57 3.96 -2.92
C PHE A 137 10.24 3.81 -1.54
N GLY A 138 11.44 4.35 -1.37
CA GLY A 138 12.16 4.38 -0.09
C GLY A 138 12.60 3.00 0.42
N LEU A 139 12.71 2.00 -0.46
CA LEU A 139 13.16 0.65 -0.08
C LEU A 139 14.68 0.58 -0.02
N LYS A 140 15.20 -0.12 0.98
CA LYS A 140 16.63 -0.37 1.16
C LYS A 140 16.98 -1.83 0.86
N GLU A 141 18.24 -2.07 0.49
CA GLU A 141 18.76 -3.42 0.26
C GLU A 141 18.52 -4.32 1.49
N GLY A 142 18.04 -5.54 1.25
CA GLY A 142 17.71 -6.52 2.28
C GLY A 142 16.45 -6.22 3.11
N GLN A 143 15.81 -5.06 2.93
CA GLN A 143 14.61 -4.69 3.67
C GLN A 143 13.43 -5.57 3.26
N ILE A 144 12.72 -6.08 4.26
CA ILE A 144 11.35 -6.60 4.09
C ILE A 144 10.41 -5.47 4.49
N PHE A 145 9.58 -5.02 3.56
CA PHE A 145 8.64 -3.93 3.82
C PHE A 145 7.56 -4.42 4.81
N LYS A 146 7.34 -3.66 5.88
CA LYS A 146 6.34 -3.95 6.91
C LYS A 146 5.55 -2.68 7.26
N GLU A 147 4.22 -2.82 7.36
CA GLU A 147 3.32 -1.77 7.85
C GLU A 147 2.51 -2.25 9.04
N TYR A 148 2.55 -1.48 10.13
CA TYR A 148 1.72 -1.62 11.32
C TYR A 148 0.43 -0.84 11.10
N ASP A 149 -0.58 -1.45 10.48
CA ASP A 149 -1.82 -0.77 10.06
C ASP A 149 -3.05 -1.28 10.86
N LEU A 150 -4.25 -1.17 10.35
CA LEU A 150 -5.44 -1.75 10.92
C LEU A 150 -6.34 -2.24 9.80
N VAL A 151 -7.21 -3.18 10.13
CA VAL A 151 -8.34 -3.56 9.29
C VAL A 151 -9.61 -3.37 10.09
N TYR A 152 -10.54 -2.63 9.50
CA TYR A 152 -11.90 -2.50 10.00
C TYR A 152 -12.87 -2.86 8.87
N LEU A 153 -13.80 -3.76 9.16
CA LEU A 153 -14.83 -4.18 8.22
C LEU A 153 -16.16 -3.59 8.66
N GLN A 154 -16.87 -3.02 7.71
CA GLN A 154 -18.25 -2.60 7.89
C GLN A 154 -19.02 -2.91 6.60
N ASP A 155 -19.98 -3.83 6.71
CA ASP A 155 -20.74 -4.36 5.58
C ASP A 155 -19.82 -4.88 4.47
N ASN A 156 -19.92 -4.32 3.26
CA ASN A 156 -19.10 -4.67 2.11
C ASN A 156 -17.89 -3.75 1.92
N TYR A 157 -17.45 -3.06 2.99
CA TYR A 157 -16.33 -2.14 2.96
C TYR A 157 -15.23 -2.57 3.92
N MET A 158 -13.99 -2.54 3.42
CA MET A 158 -12.76 -2.72 4.17
C MET A 158 -12.05 -1.38 4.28
N PHE A 159 -11.86 -0.92 5.51
CA PHE A 159 -11.09 0.27 5.84
C PHE A 159 -9.71 -0.15 6.35
N TRP A 160 -8.69 0.52 5.81
CA TRP A 160 -7.35 0.54 6.39
C TRP A 160 -7.10 1.89 7.03
N GLY A 161 -5.95 2.06 7.66
CA GLY A 161 -5.55 3.33 8.23
C GLY A 161 -5.27 4.41 7.20
N ALA A 162 -5.67 5.64 7.53
CA ALA A 162 -5.23 6.83 6.80
C ALA A 162 -3.83 7.23 7.23
N ARG A 163 -3.01 7.59 6.25
CA ARG A 163 -1.61 7.99 6.45
C ARG A 163 -1.53 9.29 7.26
N HIS A 164 -0.50 9.45 8.07
CA HIS A 164 -0.30 10.64 8.90
C HIS A 164 -0.23 11.90 8.04
N VAL A 165 -0.80 13.00 8.54
CA VAL A 165 -0.88 14.29 7.84
C VAL A 165 0.49 14.86 7.46
N ASP A 166 1.54 14.45 8.16
CA ASP A 166 2.93 14.83 7.92
C ASP A 166 3.68 13.90 6.94
N GLY A 167 3.00 12.90 6.38
CA GLY A 167 3.55 11.95 5.41
C GLY A 167 4.23 10.72 6.02
N ARG A 168 4.35 10.62 7.35
CA ARG A 168 4.92 9.42 8.00
C ARG A 168 4.12 8.18 7.63
N GLY A 169 4.84 7.10 7.34
CA GLY A 169 4.26 5.77 7.09
C GLY A 169 3.92 5.05 8.40
N PHE A 170 3.57 3.78 8.29
CA PHE A 170 3.23 2.91 9.40
C PHE A 170 4.40 1.96 9.70
N ASP A 171 5.62 2.46 9.74
CA ASP A 171 6.87 1.70 9.82
C ASP A 171 7.20 1.19 11.24
N THR A 172 6.48 1.64 12.25
CA THR A 172 6.62 1.22 13.66
C THR A 172 5.24 1.13 14.33
N GLU A 173 5.13 0.35 15.42
CA GLU A 173 3.90 0.27 16.22
C GLU A 173 3.42 1.65 16.71
N ALA A 174 4.36 2.53 17.09
CA ALA A 174 4.05 3.89 17.53
C ALA A 174 3.46 4.76 16.40
N ASN A 175 3.72 4.41 15.15
CA ASN A 175 3.17 5.07 13.97
C ASN A 175 1.88 4.40 13.46
N ARG A 176 1.27 3.46 14.18
CA ARG A 176 0.00 2.85 13.78
C ARG A 176 -1.08 3.93 13.59
N PRO A 177 -1.91 3.85 12.53
CA PRO A 177 -2.83 4.92 12.16
C PRO A 177 -3.94 5.16 13.19
N ALA A 178 -4.31 6.43 13.34
CA ALA A 178 -5.38 6.87 14.23
C ALA A 178 -6.66 7.32 13.47
N HIS A 179 -6.74 7.06 12.16
CA HIS A 179 -7.84 7.45 11.30
C HIS A 179 -8.08 6.39 10.22
N LEU A 180 -9.28 6.35 9.62
CA LEU A 180 -9.61 5.44 8.52
C LEU A 180 -9.42 6.12 7.17
N GLN A 181 -8.85 5.39 6.20
CA GLN A 181 -8.75 5.80 4.81
C GLN A 181 -10.06 5.54 4.06
N ILE A 182 -10.22 6.17 2.88
CA ILE A 182 -11.27 5.79 1.91
C ILE A 182 -11.29 4.25 1.75
N PRO A 183 -12.46 3.61 1.93
CA PRO A 183 -12.54 2.16 1.97
C PRO A 183 -12.36 1.52 0.60
N MET A 184 -11.97 0.25 0.64
CA MET A 184 -12.13 -0.67 -0.47
C MET A 184 -13.49 -1.36 -0.36
N LYS A 185 -14.18 -1.53 -1.48
CA LYS A 185 -15.42 -2.31 -1.57
C LYS A 185 -15.09 -3.75 -1.95
N ARG A 186 -15.83 -4.71 -1.38
CA ARG A 186 -15.76 -6.11 -1.80
C ARG A 186 -15.97 -6.22 -3.32
N ALA A 187 -15.06 -6.88 -4.02
CA ALA A 187 -15.20 -7.19 -5.43
C ALA A 187 -16.19 -8.35 -5.61
N LEU A 188 -17.01 -8.27 -6.66
CA LEU A 188 -17.96 -9.32 -7.05
C LEU A 188 -17.24 -10.47 -7.75
#